data_AF-A0A7C8CV82-F1
#
_entry.id   AF-A0A7C8CV82-F1
#
_cell.length_a   1.000
_cell.length_b   1.000
_cell.length_c   1.000
_cell.angle_alpha   90.00
_cell.angle_beta   90.00
_cell.angle_gamma   90.00
#
_symmetry.space_group_name_H-M   'P 1'
#
loop_
_entity.id
_entity.type
_entity.pdbx_description
1 polymer ?
#
loop_
_entity_poly.entity_id
_entity_poly.type
_entity_poly.pdbx_seq_one_letter_code
_entity_poly.pdbx_strand_id
1 'polypeptide(L)'
;MMNCKECLPLVAGYLDEELSELQAAPLRQHFLDCRSCRCALAAEKSLRRWFSFENSLDVVVPEGFARRVARRAFAGDTGSSDEIPFLVPAASPRAAAVEPGVRDFLLHATAAAAVLLLVFSAWMRSTQLPASDNLSATEQGATLEQLLERADELNAADARRQDAQADEDEDKDN
;
A
#
# COMPACT_ATOMS: atom_id res chain seq x y z
N MET A 1 2.31 26.13 -14.35
CA MET A 1 1.73 24.78 -14.48
C MET A 1 2.34 23.91 -13.41
N MET A 2 1.54 23.19 -12.64
CA MET A 2 1.99 22.30 -11.57
C MET A 2 2.70 21.07 -12.15
N ASN A 3 3.78 20.60 -11.51
CA ASN A 3 4.50 19.41 -11.96
C ASN A 3 3.85 18.14 -11.41
N CYS A 4 3.88 17.04 -12.16
CA CYS A 4 3.43 15.72 -11.72
C CYS A 4 4.06 15.30 -10.38
N LYS A 5 5.35 15.64 -10.15
CA LYS A 5 6.07 15.35 -8.90
C LYS A 5 5.47 16.05 -7.68
N GLU A 6 4.89 17.24 -7.86
CA GLU A 6 4.22 18.01 -6.81
C GLU A 6 2.77 17.54 -6.62
N CYS A 7 2.14 17.09 -7.72
CA CYS A 7 0.74 16.65 -7.72
C CYS A 7 0.54 15.31 -7.02
N LEU A 8 1.39 14.32 -7.27
CA LEU A 8 1.24 12.95 -6.74
C LEU A 8 1.11 12.85 -5.21
N PRO A 9 1.96 13.49 -4.39
CA PRO A 9 1.84 13.39 -2.94
C PRO A 9 0.56 14.04 -2.37
N LEU A 10 -0.11 14.92 -3.15
CA LEU A 10 -1.33 15.59 -2.73
C LEU A 10 -2.61 14.84 -3.11
N VAL A 11 -2.50 13.73 -3.86
CA VAL A 11 -3.68 12.97 -4.33
C VAL A 11 -4.50 12.40 -3.16
N ALA A 12 -3.85 11.88 -2.12
CA ALA A 12 -4.53 11.33 -0.94
C ALA A 12 -5.34 12.42 -0.22
N GLY A 13 -4.69 13.50 0.22
CA GLY A 13 -5.38 14.62 0.89
C GLY A 13 -6.45 15.29 0.01
N TYR A 14 -6.29 15.28 -1.32
CA TYR A 14 -7.34 15.73 -2.24
C TYR A 14 -8.58 14.83 -2.19
N LEU A 15 -8.40 13.49 -2.15
CA LEU A 15 -9.50 12.53 -2.06
C LEU A 15 -10.14 12.50 -0.68
N ASP A 16 -9.37 12.74 0.36
CA ASP A 16 -9.83 12.85 1.75
C ASP A 16 -10.51 14.20 2.05
N GLU A 17 -10.58 15.12 1.08
CA GLU A 17 -11.13 16.48 1.22
C GLU A 17 -10.40 17.32 2.29
N GLU A 18 -9.14 16.98 2.58
CA GLU A 18 -8.29 17.69 3.56
C GLU A 18 -7.63 18.95 2.97
N LEU A 19 -7.59 19.06 1.64
CA LEU A 19 -7.01 20.22 0.97
C LEU A 19 -7.98 21.39 0.93
N SER A 20 -7.47 22.59 1.20
CA SER A 20 -8.24 23.82 0.99
C SER A 20 -8.60 24.01 -0.48
N GLU A 21 -9.68 24.75 -0.77
CA GLU A 21 -10.13 25.00 -2.14
C GLU A 21 -9.04 25.66 -3.01
N LEU A 22 -8.21 26.52 -2.40
CA LEU A 22 -7.07 27.16 -3.07
C LEU A 22 -6.01 26.14 -3.53
N GLN A 23 -5.82 25.05 -2.79
CA GLN A 23 -4.89 23.97 -3.14
C GLN A 23 -5.54 22.96 -4.10
N ALA A 24 -6.84 22.70 -3.94
CA ALA A 24 -7.58 21.73 -4.74
C ALA A 24 -7.83 22.22 -6.19
N ALA A 25 -8.08 23.52 -6.40
CA ALA A 25 -8.35 24.09 -7.72
C ALA A 25 -7.25 23.81 -8.78
N PRO A 26 -5.95 24.09 -8.53
CA PRO A 26 -4.89 23.80 -9.50
C PRO A 26 -4.69 22.30 -9.74
N LEU A 27 -4.92 21.45 -8.73
CA LEU A 27 -4.89 19.99 -8.88
C LEU A 27 -5.97 19.49 -9.84
N ARG A 28 -7.21 19.98 -9.71
CA ARG A 28 -8.32 19.65 -10.62
C ARG A 28 -7.95 19.95 -12.07
N GLN A 29 -7.38 21.13 -12.32
CA GLN A 29 -6.93 21.51 -13.65
C GLN A 29 -5.83 20.55 -14.16
N HIS A 30 -4.84 20.25 -13.32
CA HIS A 30 -3.75 19.33 -13.69
C HIS A 30 -4.25 17.91 -14.00
N PHE A 31 -5.24 17.38 -13.27
CA PHE A 31 -5.82 16.06 -13.55
C PHE A 31 -6.57 15.99 -14.89
N LEU A 32 -7.13 17.11 -15.34
CA LEU A 32 -7.73 17.20 -16.67
C LEU A 32 -6.64 17.16 -17.75
N ASP A 33 -5.57 17.93 -17.55
CA ASP A 33 -4.51 18.13 -18.54
C ASP A 33 -3.51 16.94 -18.61
N CYS A 34 -3.30 16.22 -17.50
CA CYS A 34 -2.27 15.18 -17.38
C CYS A 34 -2.86 13.76 -17.25
N ARG A 35 -2.67 12.91 -18.28
CA ARG A 35 -3.17 11.52 -18.29
C ARG A 35 -2.61 10.66 -17.15
N SER A 36 -1.31 10.75 -16.85
CA SER A 36 -0.68 9.91 -15.83
C SER A 36 -1.21 10.21 -14.43
N CYS A 37 -1.32 11.49 -14.06
CA CYS A 37 -1.90 11.90 -12.78
C CYS A 37 -3.39 11.56 -12.68
N ARG A 38 -4.13 11.62 -13.79
CA ARG A 38 -5.52 11.16 -13.85
C ARG A 38 -5.66 9.67 -13.57
N CYS A 39 -4.78 8.84 -14.15
CA CYS A 39 -4.75 7.40 -13.89
C CYS A 39 -4.42 7.09 -12.42
N ALA A 40 -3.45 7.80 -11.82
CA ALA A 40 -3.11 7.65 -10.41
C ALA A 40 -4.31 7.99 -9.50
N LEU A 41 -4.99 9.12 -9.77
CA LEU A 41 -6.21 9.50 -9.05
C LEU A 41 -7.32 8.44 -9.18
N ALA A 42 -7.51 7.87 -10.36
CA ALA A 42 -8.49 6.81 -10.58
C ALA A 42 -8.15 5.52 -9.82
N ALA A 43 -6.86 5.14 -9.77
CA ALA A 43 -6.39 3.98 -9.02
C ALA A 43 -6.65 4.15 -7.51
N GLU A 44 -6.32 5.31 -6.94
CA GLU A 44 -6.59 5.63 -5.54
C GLU A 44 -8.10 5.63 -5.21
N LYS A 45 -8.93 6.19 -6.09
CA LYS A 45 -10.40 6.11 -5.96
C LYS A 45 -10.90 4.66 -5.97
N SER A 46 -10.31 3.81 -6.81
CA SER A 46 -10.64 2.39 -6.86
C SER A 46 -10.26 1.71 -5.54
N LEU A 47 -9.09 2.00 -4.96
CA LEU A 47 -8.66 1.47 -3.66
C LEU A 47 -9.59 1.92 -2.53
N ARG A 48 -9.93 3.21 -2.45
CA ARG A 48 -10.85 3.73 -1.41
C ARG A 48 -12.21 3.05 -1.43
N ARG A 49 -12.70 2.62 -2.61
CA ARG A 49 -13.96 1.88 -2.70
C ARG A 49 -13.92 0.59 -1.88
N TRP A 50 -12.80 -0.14 -1.87
CA TRP A 50 -12.68 -1.36 -1.08
C TRP A 50 -12.77 -1.10 0.43
N PHE A 51 -12.20 0.00 0.90
CA PHE A 51 -12.24 0.39 2.31
C PHE A 51 -13.55 1.08 2.73
N SER A 52 -14.35 1.55 1.78
CA SER A 52 -15.62 2.23 2.05
C SER A 52 -16.78 1.26 2.30
N PHE A 53 -16.64 -0.02 1.92
CA PHE A 53 -17.73 -1.01 2.00
C PHE A 53 -17.86 -1.69 3.36
N GLU A 54 -16.82 -1.66 4.21
CA GLU A 54 -16.81 -2.40 5.48
C GLU A 54 -16.92 -1.52 6.74
N ASN A 55 -16.90 -0.19 6.58
CA ASN A 55 -16.97 0.77 7.69
C ASN A 55 -18.32 1.47 7.87
N SER A 56 -19.39 1.00 7.22
CA SER A 56 -20.64 0.95 7.96
C SER A 56 -20.52 -0.17 8.99
N LEU A 57 -19.69 0.05 10.02
CA LEU A 57 -20.06 -0.43 11.35
C LEU A 57 -21.55 -0.12 11.42
N ASP A 58 -22.35 -1.14 11.66
CA ASP A 58 -23.79 -1.01 11.76
C ASP A 58 -24.03 -0.14 13.01
N VAL A 59 -23.85 1.17 12.84
CA VAL A 59 -23.93 2.15 13.90
C VAL A 59 -25.40 2.12 14.24
N VAL A 60 -25.70 1.41 15.32
CA VAL A 60 -27.05 1.30 15.83
C VAL A 60 -27.46 2.70 16.25
N VAL A 61 -28.13 3.40 15.33
CA VAL A 61 -28.69 4.71 15.60
C VAL A 61 -29.78 4.50 16.66
N PRO A 62 -29.67 5.12 17.85
CA PRO A 62 -30.66 4.92 18.89
C PRO A 62 -32.06 5.33 18.41
N GLU A 63 -33.07 4.60 18.86
CA GLU A 63 -34.45 4.90 18.48
C GLU A 63 -34.81 6.36 18.80
N GLY A 64 -35.47 7.02 17.85
CA GLY A 64 -35.88 8.41 17.97
C GLY A 64 -34.75 9.45 17.87
N PHE A 65 -33.50 9.06 17.60
CA PHE A 65 -32.40 10.01 17.38
C PHE A 65 -32.72 11.02 16.26
N ALA A 66 -33.13 10.53 15.08
CA ALA A 66 -33.51 11.38 13.95
C ALA A 66 -34.63 12.36 14.32
N ARG A 67 -35.62 11.92 15.11
CA ARG A 67 -36.72 12.77 15.60
C ARG A 67 -36.21 13.89 16.51
N ARG A 68 -35.27 13.59 17.40
CA ARG A 68 -34.66 14.60 18.30
C ARG A 68 -33.82 15.62 17.52
N VAL A 69 -33.03 15.16 16.55
CA VAL A 69 -32.22 16.02 15.68
C VAL A 69 -33.13 16.92 14.85
N ALA A 70 -34.15 16.37 14.19
CA ALA A 70 -35.10 17.15 13.39
C ALA A 70 -35.81 18.22 14.23
N ARG A 71 -36.31 17.86 15.43
CA ARG A 71 -36.97 18.81 16.32
C ARG A 71 -36.06 19.98 16.71
N ARG A 72 -34.79 19.72 17.02
CA ARG A 72 -33.81 20.76 17.37
C ARG A 72 -33.47 21.65 16.18
N ALA A 73 -33.26 21.06 15.01
CA ALA A 73 -33.00 21.82 13.78
C ALA A 73 -34.14 22.79 13.46
N PHE A 74 -35.41 22.36 13.55
CA PHE A 74 -36.57 23.24 13.35
C PHE A 74 -36.74 24.30 14.46
N ALA A 75 -36.21 24.05 15.65
CA ALA A 75 -36.20 25.02 16.74
C ALA A 75 -35.09 26.09 16.58
N GLY A 76 -34.25 26.01 15.54
CA GLY A 76 -33.13 26.93 15.32
C GLY A 76 -31.96 26.72 16.29
N ASP A 77 -31.93 25.58 16.98
CA ASP A 77 -30.87 25.24 17.94
C ASP A 77 -29.60 24.84 17.17
N THR A 78 -28.57 25.71 17.19
CA THR A 78 -27.29 25.49 16.50
C THR A 78 -26.29 24.69 17.34
N GLY A 79 -26.72 24.09 18.47
CA GLY A 79 -25.87 23.22 19.28
C GLY A 79 -24.72 23.99 19.94
N SER A 80 -25.05 24.88 20.88
CA SER A 80 -24.04 25.35 21.84
C SER A 80 -23.65 24.20 22.77
N SER A 81 -22.36 23.90 22.86
CA SER A 81 -21.78 22.77 23.60
C SER A 81 -22.01 22.76 25.12
N ASP A 82 -22.81 23.68 25.68
CA ASP A 82 -22.84 23.89 27.14
C ASP A 82 -23.77 22.96 27.91
N GLU A 83 -24.82 22.36 27.32
CA GLU A 83 -25.81 21.62 28.13
C GLU A 83 -26.42 20.39 27.45
N ILE A 84 -25.57 19.49 26.95
CA ILE A 84 -26.02 18.10 26.77
C ILE A 84 -25.10 17.23 27.62
N PRO A 85 -25.59 16.65 28.73
CA PRO A 85 -24.93 15.52 29.34
C PRO A 85 -24.82 14.48 28.22
N PHE A 86 -23.61 14.30 27.70
CA PHE A 86 -23.28 13.20 26.82
C PHE A 86 -23.39 11.95 27.67
N LEU A 87 -24.62 11.45 27.83
CA LEU A 87 -24.87 10.07 28.15
C LEU A 87 -24.40 9.31 26.92
N VAL A 88 -23.08 9.07 26.85
CA VAL A 88 -22.53 7.93 26.14
C VAL A 88 -23.48 6.80 26.55
N PRO A 89 -24.26 6.20 25.65
CA PRO A 89 -24.84 4.91 25.96
C PRO A 89 -23.61 4.07 26.26
N ALA A 90 -23.39 3.74 27.54
CA ALA A 90 -22.27 2.93 27.99
C ALA A 90 -22.12 1.84 26.95
N ALA A 91 -20.98 1.86 26.23
CA ALA A 91 -20.76 1.04 25.06
C ALA A 91 -21.39 -0.31 25.35
N SER A 92 -22.48 -0.62 24.64
CA SER A 92 -23.13 -1.91 24.82
C SER A 92 -21.98 -2.91 24.69
N PRO A 93 -21.73 -3.81 25.66
CA PRO A 93 -20.62 -4.77 25.62
C PRO A 93 -20.93 -5.86 24.60
N ARG A 94 -21.22 -5.41 23.38
CA ARG A 94 -21.43 -6.14 22.16
C ARG A 94 -20.33 -5.73 21.15
N ALA A 95 -19.22 -5.18 21.65
CA ALA A 95 -17.93 -5.60 21.14
C ALA A 95 -17.98 -7.13 21.18
N ALA A 96 -18.01 -7.71 19.99
CA ALA A 96 -18.19 -9.13 19.76
C ALA A 96 -17.53 -9.92 20.89
N ALA A 97 -18.34 -10.68 21.62
CA ALA A 97 -17.85 -11.88 22.26
C ALA A 97 -17.35 -12.78 21.12
N VAL A 98 -16.18 -12.47 20.59
CA VAL A 98 -15.34 -13.47 19.97
C VAL A 98 -15.08 -14.41 21.14
N GLU A 99 -15.79 -15.54 21.12
CA GLU A 99 -15.59 -16.65 22.03
C GLU A 99 -14.09 -16.75 22.33
N PRO A 100 -13.66 -16.73 23.60
CA PRO A 100 -12.24 -16.68 23.95
C PRO A 100 -11.42 -17.75 23.20
N GLY A 101 -12.05 -18.89 22.88
CA GLY A 101 -11.47 -19.94 22.06
C GLY A 101 -11.10 -19.54 20.62
N VAL A 102 -11.83 -18.65 19.95
CA VAL A 102 -11.52 -18.26 18.56
C VAL A 102 -10.32 -17.31 18.52
N ARG A 103 -10.23 -16.37 19.47
CA ARG A 103 -9.06 -15.49 19.59
C ARG A 103 -7.81 -16.30 19.91
N ASP A 104 -7.91 -17.21 20.88
CA ASP A 104 -6.79 -18.09 21.23
C ASP A 104 -6.40 -18.99 20.06
N PHE A 105 -7.38 -19.55 19.34
CA PHE A 105 -7.13 -20.33 18.13
C PHE A 105 -6.40 -19.53 17.05
N LEU A 106 -6.82 -18.30 16.76
CA LEU A 106 -6.16 -17.43 15.78
C LEU A 106 -4.72 -17.10 16.20
N LEU A 107 -4.48 -16.83 17.48
CA LEU A 107 -3.13 -16.60 18.00
C LEU A 107 -2.24 -17.84 17.87
N HIS A 108 -2.76 -19.03 18.15
CA HIS A 108 -2.00 -20.28 17.99
C HIS A 108 -1.76 -20.61 16.51
N ALA A 109 -2.76 -20.41 15.64
CA ALA A 109 -2.65 -20.66 14.21
C ALA A 109 -1.62 -19.73 13.55
N THR A 110 -1.64 -18.45 13.91
CA THR A 110 -0.65 -17.46 13.40
C THR A 110 0.75 -17.74 13.93
N ALA A 111 0.90 -18.07 15.22
CA ALA A 111 2.18 -18.47 15.78
C ALA A 111 2.76 -19.73 15.10
N ALA A 112 1.93 -20.75 14.88
CA ALA A 112 2.33 -21.98 14.19
C ALA A 112 2.75 -21.71 12.74
N ALA A 113 2.00 -20.87 12.01
CA ALA A 113 2.35 -20.45 10.65
C ALA A 113 3.70 -19.70 10.61
N ALA A 114 3.95 -18.79 11.55
CA ALA A 114 5.21 -18.06 11.63
C ALA A 114 6.41 -18.99 11.88
N VAL A 115 6.27 -19.97 12.78
CA VAL A 115 7.31 -20.99 13.03
C VAL A 115 7.57 -21.83 11.78
N LEU A 116 6.51 -22.29 11.10
CA LEU A 116 6.64 -23.05 9.85
C LEU A 116 7.37 -22.25 8.77
N LEU A 117 7.06 -20.96 8.60
CA LEU A 117 7.75 -20.10 7.63
C LEU A 117 9.24 -19.94 7.97
N LEU A 118 9.59 -19.80 9.25
CA LEU A 118 10.99 -19.72 9.67
C LEU A 118 11.76 -21.02 9.40
N VAL A 119 11.14 -22.17 9.69
CA VAL A 119 11.72 -23.49 9.39
C VAL A 119 11.88 -23.68 7.89
N PHE A 120 10.87 -23.34 7.11
CA PHE A 120 10.91 -23.47 5.65
C PHE A 120 11.95 -22.54 5.03
N SER A 121 12.09 -21.32 5.54
CA SER A 121 13.13 -20.37 5.15
C SER A 121 14.54 -20.92 5.45
N ALA A 122 14.76 -21.45 6.66
CA ALA A 122 16.02 -22.08 7.02
C ALA A 122 16.34 -23.31 6.15
N TRP A 123 15.32 -24.12 5.85
CA TRP A 123 15.44 -25.29 4.99
C TRP A 123 15.81 -24.92 3.55
N MET A 124 15.11 -23.96 2.93
CA MET A 124 15.45 -23.45 1.59
C MET A 124 16.89 -22.92 1.56
N ARG A 125 17.28 -22.13 2.58
CA ARG A 125 18.64 -21.61 2.70
C ARG A 125 19.68 -22.73 2.78
N SER A 126 19.39 -23.82 3.48
CA SER A 126 20.29 -24.97 3.58
C SER A 126 20.47 -25.71 2.25
N THR A 127 19.45 -25.74 1.39
CA THR A 127 19.51 -26.42 0.09
C THR A 127 20.13 -25.57 -1.02
N GLN A 128 20.10 -24.24 -0.89
CA GLN A 128 20.60 -23.32 -1.93
C GLN A 128 22.02 -22.81 -1.68
N LEU A 129 22.56 -22.98 -0.47
CA LEU A 129 23.96 -22.67 -0.22
C LEU A 129 24.79 -23.91 -0.58
N PRO A 130 25.62 -23.89 -1.65
CA PRO A 130 26.66 -24.89 -1.79
C PRO A 130 27.47 -24.88 -0.50
N ALA A 131 27.61 -26.06 0.12
CA ALA A 131 28.36 -26.21 1.37
C ALA A 131 29.72 -25.50 1.21
N SER A 132 30.00 -24.55 2.10
CA SER A 132 31.21 -23.73 2.08
C SER A 132 32.51 -24.54 2.13
N ASP A 133 32.42 -25.84 2.41
CA ASP A 133 33.55 -26.77 2.39
C ASP A 133 34.17 -26.99 1.00
N ASN A 134 33.50 -26.58 -0.09
CA ASN A 134 34.06 -26.59 -1.45
C ASN A 134 34.45 -25.20 -1.99
N LEU A 135 34.38 -24.15 -1.17
CA LEU A 135 34.89 -22.82 -1.53
C LEU A 135 36.31 -22.65 -0.99
N SER A 136 37.23 -23.50 -1.45
CA SER A 136 38.66 -23.23 -1.32
C SER A 136 39.02 -22.10 -2.30
N ALA A 137 39.45 -20.94 -1.79
CA ALA A 137 40.00 -19.85 -2.62
C ALA A 137 41.35 -20.22 -3.29
N THR A 138 41.70 -21.49 -3.28
CA THR A 138 43.03 -22.01 -3.63
C THR A 138 43.05 -22.83 -4.92
N GLU A 139 41.91 -23.18 -5.52
CA GLU A 139 41.88 -24.17 -6.62
C GLU A 139 41.47 -23.70 -8.02
N GLN A 140 41.37 -22.40 -8.27
CA GLN A 140 41.35 -21.91 -9.65
C GLN A 140 42.54 -21.01 -9.87
N GLY A 141 43.62 -21.59 -10.40
CA GLY A 141 44.85 -20.91 -10.81
C GLY A 141 44.68 -19.90 -11.96
N ALA A 142 43.50 -19.29 -12.06
CA ALA A 142 43.30 -18.10 -12.85
C ALA A 142 43.92 -16.92 -12.10
N THR A 143 44.88 -16.26 -12.71
CA THR A 143 45.44 -15.04 -12.13
C THR A 143 44.35 -13.95 -12.15
N LEU A 144 44.48 -12.94 -11.27
CA LEU A 144 43.54 -11.82 -11.21
C LEU A 144 43.35 -11.17 -12.59
N GLU A 145 44.41 -11.10 -13.38
CA GLU A 145 44.41 -10.59 -14.75
C GLU A 145 43.49 -11.40 -15.66
N GLN A 146 43.52 -12.74 -15.57
CA GLN A 146 42.64 -13.60 -16.36
C GLN A 146 41.16 -13.44 -15.96
N LEU A 147 40.89 -13.20 -14.67
CA LEU A 147 39.53 -12.94 -14.19
C LEU A 147 39.02 -11.57 -14.67
N LEU A 148 39.88 -10.56 -14.67
CA LEU A 148 39.54 -9.23 -15.19
C LEU A 148 39.31 -9.26 -16.70
N GLU A 149 40.18 -9.92 -17.45
CA GLU A 149 40.02 -10.11 -18.90
C GLU A 149 38.72 -10.85 -19.22
N ARG A 150 38.39 -11.90 -18.45
CA ARG A 150 37.12 -12.61 -18.58
C ARG A 150 35.90 -11.73 -18.30
N ALA A 151 35.99 -10.83 -17.32
CA ALA A 151 34.92 -9.89 -16.99
C ALA A 151 34.73 -8.85 -18.09
N ASP A 152 35.83 -8.34 -18.68
CA ASP A 152 35.79 -7.41 -19.79
C ASP A 152 35.21 -8.05 -21.07
N GLU A 153 35.56 -9.30 -21.36
CA GLU A 153 34.96 -10.07 -22.45
C GLU A 153 33.44 -10.20 -22.31
N LEU A 154 32.96 -10.48 -21.09
CA LEU A 154 31.53 -10.61 -20.80
C LEU A 154 30.81 -9.27 -20.94
N ASN A 155 31.38 -8.19 -20.41
CA ASN A 155 30.82 -6.84 -20.56
C ASN A 155 30.73 -6.43 -22.03
N ALA A 156 31.77 -6.72 -22.82
CA ALA A 156 31.76 -6.44 -24.26
C ALA A 156 30.75 -7.30 -25.02
N ALA A 157 30.53 -8.54 -24.60
CA ALA A 157 29.50 -9.41 -25.19
C ALA A 157 28.08 -8.89 -24.90
N ASP A 158 27.81 -8.43 -23.68
CA ASP A 158 26.50 -7.91 -23.31
C ASP A 158 26.20 -6.56 -23.97
N ALA A 159 27.20 -5.68 -24.13
CA ALA A 159 27.05 -4.45 -24.91
C ALA A 159 26.61 -4.75 -26.36
N ARG A 160 27.27 -5.71 -27.02
CA ARG A 160 26.89 -6.13 -28.38
C ARG A 160 25.49 -6.70 -28.48
N ARG A 161 25.00 -7.39 -27.43
CA ARG A 161 23.63 -7.90 -27.39
C ARG A 161 22.61 -6.77 -27.24
N GLN A 162 22.92 -5.77 -26.42
CA GLN A 162 22.05 -4.60 -26.26
C GLN A 162 21.95 -3.80 -27.55
N ASP A 163 23.06 -3.60 -28.26
CA ASP A 163 23.07 -2.92 -29.56
C ASP A 163 22.23 -3.69 -30.58
N ALA A 164 22.43 -5.02 -30.70
CA ALA A 164 21.64 -5.85 -31.61
C ALA A 164 20.14 -5.86 -31.26
N GLN A 165 19.79 -5.83 -29.98
CA GLN A 165 18.40 -5.76 -29.53
C GLN A 165 17.77 -4.39 -29.83
N ALA A 166 18.54 -3.30 -29.75
CA ALA A 166 18.07 -1.96 -30.12
C ALA A 166 17.75 -1.87 -31.62
N ASP A 167 18.61 -2.42 -32.48
CA ASP A 167 18.37 -2.48 -33.93
C ASP A 167 17.11 -3.30 -34.27
N GLU A 168 16.91 -4.44 -33.60
CA GLU A 168 15.70 -5.27 -33.77
C GLU A 168 14.40 -4.57 -33.31
N ASP A 169 14.49 -3.60 -32.41
CA ASP A 169 13.33 -2.84 -31.94
C ASP A 169 13.03 -1.64 -32.85
N GLU A 170 14.03 -1.00 -33.46
CA GLU A 170 13.82 0.04 -34.50
C GLU A 170 13.10 -0.51 -35.75
N ASP A 171 13.42 -1.73 -36.18
CA ASP A 171 12.76 -2.38 -37.32
C ASP A 171 11.28 -2.75 -37.07
N LYS A 172 10.85 -2.89 -35.80
CA LYS A 172 9.44 -3.21 -35.47
C LYS A 172 8.53 -1.98 -35.50
N ASP A 173 9.10 -0.79 -35.42
CA ASP A 173 8.35 0.47 -35.32
C ASP A 173 8.08 1.14 -36.69
N ASN A 174 8.61 0.58 -37.79
CA ASN A 174 8.48 1.09 -39.16
C ASN A 174 7.57 0.21 -40.04
#